data_AF-A0A7Y1AAZ5-F1
#
_entry.id   AF-A0A7Y1AAZ5-F1
#
_cell.length_a   1.000
_cell.length_b   1.000
_cell.length_c   1.000
_cell.angle_alpha   90.00
_cell.angle_beta   90.00
_cell.angle_gamma   90.00
#
_symmetry.space_group_name_H-M   'P 1'
#
loop_
_entity.id
_entity.type
_entity.pdbx_description
1 polymer ?
#
loop_
_entity_poly.entity_id
_entity_poly.type
_entity_poly.pdbx_seq_one_letter_code
_entity_poly.pdbx_strand_id
1 'polypeptide(L)'
;MNVTTAEQSPKQQLRPGFFEEALRDSALTPTLRTFAEAFCMRFDVRGICDPLYCANVAAFETGLGDGCGKFFSDRTPTEQGIATVGDRLLFAYSTCISKASTDTTAESISTMLRNVLNGSSLEEVLTGPVLDHQSY
;
A
#
# COMPACT_ATOMS: atom_id res chain seq x y z
N MET A 1 -11.89 34.47 -14.81
CA MET A 1 -10.92 33.39 -15.12
C MET A 1 -11.65 32.09 -14.84
N ASN A 2 -12.00 31.33 -15.87
CA ASN A 2 -12.75 30.08 -15.70
C ASN A 2 -11.74 28.96 -15.42
N VAL A 3 -11.78 28.41 -14.21
CA VAL A 3 -11.02 27.22 -13.85
C VAL A 3 -11.68 26.04 -14.56
N THR A 4 -11.03 25.52 -15.58
CA THR A 4 -11.42 24.26 -16.22
C THR A 4 -11.14 23.15 -15.21
N THR A 5 -12.18 22.62 -14.59
CA THR A 5 -12.11 21.38 -13.81
C THR A 5 -11.57 20.31 -14.74
N ALA A 6 -10.33 19.84 -14.50
CA ALA A 6 -9.79 18.71 -15.23
C ALA A 6 -10.71 17.51 -14.95
N GLU A 7 -11.40 17.01 -15.99
CA GLU A 7 -12.14 15.76 -15.91
C GLU A 7 -11.18 14.66 -15.45
N GLN A 8 -11.40 14.14 -14.24
CA GLN A 8 -10.73 12.93 -13.79
C GLN A 8 -11.07 11.84 -14.79
N SER A 9 -10.07 11.36 -15.53
CA SER A 9 -10.24 10.22 -16.43
C SER A 9 -10.88 9.06 -15.65
N PRO A 10 -11.80 8.29 -16.25
CA PRO A 10 -12.45 7.18 -15.56
C PRO A 10 -11.39 6.28 -14.92
N LYS A 11 -11.55 5.96 -13.63
CA LYS A 11 -10.73 4.97 -12.93
C LYS A 11 -10.87 3.65 -13.67
N GLN A 12 -9.97 3.38 -14.61
CA GLN A 12 -9.89 2.14 -15.35
C GLN A 12 -9.74 1.00 -14.35
N GLN A 13 -10.72 0.10 -14.31
CA GLN A 13 -10.69 -1.07 -13.44
C GLN A 13 -9.41 -1.88 -13.70
N LEU A 14 -8.77 -2.34 -12.62
CA LEU A 14 -7.75 -3.38 -12.71
C LEU A 14 -8.33 -4.56 -13.48
N ARG A 15 -7.55 -5.11 -14.41
CA ARG A 15 -8.00 -6.29 -15.16
C ARG A 15 -8.24 -7.44 -14.17
N PRO A 16 -9.25 -8.30 -14.41
CA PRO A 16 -9.39 -9.53 -13.65
C PRO A 16 -8.09 -10.33 -13.65
N GLY A 17 -7.68 -10.85 -12.49
CA GLY A 17 -6.45 -11.64 -12.36
C GLY A 17 -5.16 -10.82 -12.19
N PHE A 18 -5.22 -9.48 -12.10
CA PHE A 18 -4.02 -8.64 -12.04
C PHE A 18 -3.09 -9.01 -10.86
N PHE A 19 -3.63 -9.17 -9.65
CA PHE A 19 -2.83 -9.48 -8.47
C PHE A 19 -2.37 -10.94 -8.46
N GLU A 20 -3.19 -11.86 -8.96
CA GLU A 20 -2.85 -13.26 -9.16
C GLU A 20 -1.67 -13.42 -10.13
N GLU A 21 -1.59 -12.57 -11.16
CA GLU A 21 -0.45 -12.53 -12.07
C GLU A 21 0.76 -11.86 -11.43
N ALA A 22 0.59 -10.68 -10.83
CA ALA A 22 1.68 -9.91 -10.21
C ALA A 22 2.39 -10.67 -9.06
N LEU A 23 1.65 -11.52 -8.33
CA LEU A 23 2.13 -12.21 -7.14
C LEU A 23 2.27 -13.72 -7.30
N ARG A 24 2.08 -14.26 -8.51
CA ARG A 24 1.92 -15.69 -8.81
C ARG A 24 2.97 -16.59 -8.14
N ASP A 25 4.24 -16.23 -8.28
CA ASP A 25 5.38 -17.05 -7.86
C ASP A 25 5.97 -16.58 -6.52
N SER A 26 5.25 -15.73 -5.79
CA SER A 26 5.71 -15.18 -4.51
C SER A 26 5.30 -16.07 -3.34
N ALA A 27 6.22 -16.26 -2.38
CA ALA A 27 5.93 -16.92 -1.11
C ALA A 27 5.35 -15.93 -0.07
N LEU A 28 4.55 -14.95 -0.51
CA LEU A 28 4.03 -13.90 0.35
C LEU A 28 3.13 -14.46 1.45
N THR A 29 3.25 -13.89 2.64
CA THR A 29 2.26 -14.11 3.69
C THR A 29 0.94 -13.43 3.31
N PRO A 30 -0.22 -13.95 3.76
CA PRO A 30 -1.52 -13.34 3.47
C PRO A 30 -1.56 -11.85 3.84
N THR A 31 -0.98 -11.48 4.97
CA THR A 31 -0.90 -10.10 5.46
C THR A 31 -0.16 -9.16 4.50
N LEU A 32 1.02 -9.54 4.02
CA LEU A 32 1.81 -8.71 3.11
C LEU A 32 1.16 -8.63 1.73
N ARG A 33 0.46 -9.69 1.31
CA ARG A 33 -0.37 -9.68 0.11
C ARG A 33 -1.53 -8.68 0.25
N THR A 34 -2.30 -8.75 1.32
CA THR A 34 -3.40 -7.80 1.60
C THR A 34 -2.90 -6.37 1.61
N PHE A 35 -1.74 -6.10 2.23
CA PHE A 35 -1.13 -4.77 2.21
C PHE A 35 -0.88 -4.27 0.77
N ALA A 36 -0.21 -5.08 -0.04
CA ALA A 36 0.18 -4.72 -1.40
C ALA A 36 -1.03 -4.47 -2.29
N GLU A 37 -2.06 -5.33 -2.19
CA GLU A 37 -3.32 -5.16 -2.92
C GLU A 37 -4.03 -3.87 -2.48
N ALA A 38 -4.18 -3.65 -1.17
CA ALA A 38 -4.82 -2.46 -0.62
C ALA A 38 -4.11 -1.17 -1.05
N PHE A 39 -2.77 -1.16 -0.99
CA PHE A 39 -1.97 -0.01 -1.42
C PHE A 39 -2.18 0.28 -2.91
N CYS A 40 -2.07 -0.75 -3.76
CA CYS A 40 -2.20 -0.56 -5.20
C CYS A 40 -3.60 -0.10 -5.61
N MET A 41 -4.64 -0.67 -4.99
CA MET A 41 -6.03 -0.27 -5.23
C MET A 41 -6.32 1.16 -4.75
N ARG A 42 -5.83 1.53 -3.56
CA ARG A 42 -6.09 2.86 -2.97
C ARG A 42 -5.43 3.98 -3.77
N PHE A 43 -4.21 3.76 -4.24
CA PHE A 43 -3.40 4.80 -4.91
C PHE A 43 -3.31 4.65 -6.42
N ASP A 44 -4.14 3.80 -7.02
CA ASP A 44 -4.21 3.56 -8.47
C ASP A 44 -2.84 3.18 -9.08
N VAL A 45 -2.10 2.32 -8.37
CA VAL A 45 -0.79 1.81 -8.80
C VAL A 45 -1.00 0.54 -9.62
N ARG A 46 -0.47 0.51 -10.84
CA ARG A 46 -0.85 -0.48 -11.86
C ARG A 46 0.31 -1.14 -12.61
N GLY A 47 1.57 -0.88 -12.24
CA GLY A 47 2.69 -1.62 -12.79
C GLY A 47 2.65 -3.07 -12.31
N ILE A 48 2.92 -4.01 -13.21
CA ILE A 48 2.82 -5.45 -12.90
C ILE A 48 3.79 -5.89 -11.78
N CYS A 49 4.89 -5.16 -11.58
CA CYS A 49 5.86 -5.41 -10.53
C CYS A 49 5.56 -4.66 -9.22
N ASP A 50 4.67 -3.68 -9.24
CA ASP A 50 4.42 -2.78 -8.11
C ASP A 50 3.86 -3.50 -6.88
N PRO A 51 2.92 -4.47 -7.00
CA PRO A 51 2.44 -5.22 -5.84
C PRO A 51 3.57 -5.94 -5.10
N LEU A 52 4.47 -6.61 -5.84
CA LEU A 52 5.60 -7.31 -5.24
C LEU A 52 6.63 -6.33 -4.65
N TYR A 53 6.85 -5.18 -5.29
CA TYR A 53 7.71 -4.14 -4.72
C TYR A 53 7.16 -3.63 -3.38
N CYS A 54 5.87 -3.29 -3.31
CA CYS A 54 5.23 -2.83 -2.08
C CYS A 54 5.35 -3.88 -0.96
N ALA A 55 5.13 -5.16 -1.31
CA ALA A 55 5.25 -6.25 -0.35
C ALA A 55 6.70 -6.46 0.13
N ASN A 56 7.69 -6.36 -0.76
CA ASN A 56 9.11 -6.48 -0.41
C ASN A 56 9.59 -5.31 0.46
N VAL A 57 9.17 -4.08 0.16
CA VAL A 57 9.45 -2.92 1.02
C VAL A 57 8.85 -3.15 2.40
N ALA A 58 7.57 -3.52 2.48
CA ALA A 58 6.92 -3.82 3.75
C ALA A 58 7.66 -4.90 4.53
N ALA A 59 8.04 -5.99 3.85
CA ALA A 59 8.73 -7.11 4.46
C ALA A 59 10.12 -6.73 4.99
N PHE A 60 10.91 -6.02 4.19
CA PHE A 60 12.26 -5.63 4.56
C PHE A 60 12.29 -4.71 5.78
N GLU A 61 11.55 -3.61 5.73
CA GLU A 61 11.60 -2.59 6.78
C GLU A 61 10.99 -3.11 8.10
N THR A 62 9.99 -3.98 8.03
CA THR A 62 9.39 -4.60 9.23
C THR A 62 10.16 -5.82 9.74
N GLY A 63 11.15 -6.31 9.00
CA GLY A 63 11.90 -7.52 9.34
C GLY A 63 11.18 -8.84 9.00
N LEU A 64 10.02 -8.78 8.33
CA LEU A 64 9.25 -9.91 7.83
C LEU A 64 9.79 -10.48 6.50
N GLY A 65 10.90 -9.97 5.98
CA GLY A 65 11.56 -10.51 4.79
C GLY A 65 12.91 -9.89 4.52
N ASP A 66 13.57 -10.32 3.44
CA ASP A 66 14.88 -9.80 3.00
C ASP A 66 14.77 -8.70 1.92
N GLY A 67 13.54 -8.33 1.53
CA GLY A 67 13.27 -7.37 0.47
C GLY A 67 13.51 -7.90 -0.95
N CYS A 68 13.86 -9.18 -1.09
CA CYS A 68 14.24 -9.82 -2.34
C CYS A 68 13.40 -11.08 -2.63
N GLY A 69 12.18 -11.16 -2.10
CA GLY A 69 11.25 -12.27 -2.32
C GLY A 69 11.32 -13.39 -1.29
N LYS A 70 12.13 -13.28 -0.23
CA LYS A 70 12.07 -14.18 0.92
C LYS A 70 11.28 -13.55 2.05
N PHE A 71 10.30 -14.30 2.56
CA PHE A 71 9.39 -13.85 3.63
C PHE A 71 9.50 -14.76 4.85
N PHE A 72 9.37 -14.17 6.04
CA PHE A 72 9.47 -14.83 7.34
C PHE A 72 8.13 -14.71 8.07
N SER A 73 7.55 -15.85 8.47
CA SER A 73 6.25 -15.91 9.16
C SER A 73 6.38 -15.99 10.68
N ASP A 74 7.58 -16.21 11.19
CA ASP A 74 7.90 -16.43 12.60
C ASP A 74 8.45 -15.17 13.30
N ARG A 75 8.46 -14.03 12.60
CA ARG A 75 9.01 -12.77 13.08
C ARG A 75 7.92 -11.76 13.41
N THR A 76 8.23 -10.89 14.36
CA THR A 76 7.35 -9.80 14.78
C THR A 76 7.78 -8.50 14.10
N PRO A 77 6.85 -7.77 13.45
CA PRO A 77 7.14 -6.47 12.87
C PRO A 77 7.50 -5.44 13.96
N THR A 78 8.29 -4.43 13.60
CA THR A 78 8.61 -3.32 14.50
C THR A 78 7.82 -2.07 14.11
N GLU A 79 7.38 -1.27 15.09
CA GLU A 79 6.69 0.01 14.82
C GLU A 79 7.58 0.98 14.03
N GLN A 80 8.89 0.99 14.30
CA GLN A 80 9.83 1.79 13.53
C GLN A 80 9.86 1.36 12.06
N GLY A 81 9.86 0.05 11.80
CA GLY A 81 9.79 -0.51 10.45
C GLY A 81 8.51 -0.12 9.74
N ILE A 82 7.36 -0.20 10.44
CA ILE A 82 6.06 0.22 9.90
C ILE A 82 6.10 1.70 9.47
N ALA A 83 6.65 2.59 10.31
CA ALA A 83 6.79 4.00 9.98
C ALA A 83 7.68 4.22 8.73
N THR A 84 8.80 3.51 8.63
CA THR A 84 9.72 3.59 7.48
C THR A 84 9.08 3.11 6.17
N VAL A 85 8.17 2.12 6.22
CA VAL A 85 7.38 1.74 5.03
C VAL A 85 6.53 2.89 4.54
N GLY A 86 5.86 3.59 5.46
CA GLY A 86 5.03 4.76 5.14
C GLY A 86 5.82 5.84 4.39
N ASP A 87 6.97 6.23 4.92
CA ASP A 87 7.86 7.23 4.29
C ASP A 87 8.33 6.78 2.91
N ARG A 88 8.81 5.53 2.81
CA ARG A 88 9.42 5.00 1.58
C ARG A 88 8.41 4.86 0.45
N LEU A 89 7.20 4.38 0.75
CA LEU A 89 6.15 4.23 -0.26
C LEU A 89 5.49 5.56 -0.62
N LEU A 90 5.35 6.49 0.34
CA LEU A 90 4.92 7.86 0.05
C LEU A 90 5.86 8.52 -0.95
N PHE A 91 7.17 8.40 -0.74
CA PHE A 91 8.18 8.94 -1.64
C PHE A 91 8.12 8.26 -3.02
N ALA A 92 8.19 6.92 -3.05
CA ALA A 92 8.26 6.14 -4.29
C ALA A 92 7.02 6.33 -5.20
N TYR A 93 5.83 6.46 -4.60
CA TYR A 93 4.56 6.57 -5.32
C TYR A 93 3.91 7.95 -5.21
N SER A 94 4.65 8.99 -4.84
CA SER A 94 4.16 10.36 -4.64
C SER A 94 3.29 10.88 -5.79
N THR A 95 3.62 10.55 -7.04
CA THR A 95 2.82 10.94 -8.22
C THR A 95 1.49 10.20 -8.31
N CYS A 96 1.45 8.89 -8.02
CA CYS A 96 0.22 8.11 -8.00
C CYS A 96 -0.67 8.55 -6.84
N ILE A 97 -0.07 8.71 -5.66
CA ILE A 97 -0.72 9.13 -4.42
C ILE A 97 -1.36 10.51 -4.61
N SER A 98 -0.62 11.52 -5.07
CA SER A 98 -1.14 12.88 -5.26
C SER A 98 -2.32 12.97 -6.23
N LYS A 99 -2.41 12.06 -7.20
CA LYS A 99 -3.58 11.96 -8.11
C LYS A 99 -4.77 11.27 -7.48
N ALA A 100 -4.54 10.30 -6.60
CA ALA A 100 -5.59 9.50 -5.97
C ALA A 100 -6.17 10.15 -4.70
N SER A 101 -5.31 10.74 -3.86
CA SER A 101 -5.66 11.38 -2.59
C SER A 101 -4.57 12.36 -2.17
N THR A 102 -4.88 13.66 -2.21
CA THR A 102 -3.92 14.75 -1.90
C THR A 102 -3.52 14.81 -0.43
N ASP A 103 -4.32 14.25 0.47
CA ASP A 103 -4.12 14.32 1.92
C ASP A 103 -3.43 13.07 2.49
N THR A 104 -2.95 12.19 1.62
CA THR A 104 -2.24 10.98 2.05
C THR A 104 -0.89 11.33 2.66
N THR A 105 -0.70 10.91 3.91
CA THR A 105 0.55 11.05 4.65
C THR A 105 1.27 9.70 4.78
N ALA A 106 2.53 9.74 5.21
CA ALA A 106 3.28 8.53 5.56
C ALA A 106 2.53 7.75 6.65
N GLU A 107 1.98 8.43 7.66
CA GLU A 107 1.20 7.80 8.73
C GLU A 107 -0.08 7.12 8.22
N SER A 108 -0.71 7.65 7.17
CA SER A 108 -1.87 6.99 6.55
C SER A 108 -1.48 5.62 5.98
N ILE A 109 -0.33 5.53 5.32
CA ILE A 109 0.20 4.28 4.77
C ILE A 109 0.67 3.36 5.90
N SER A 110 1.35 3.89 6.92
CA SER A 110 1.75 3.16 8.13
C SER A 110 0.54 2.55 8.84
N THR A 111 -0.55 3.28 8.94
CA THR A 111 -1.82 2.82 9.53
C THR A 111 -2.44 1.70 8.70
N MET A 112 -2.43 1.79 7.37
CA MET A 112 -2.87 0.69 6.51
C MET A 112 -2.07 -0.58 6.78
N LEU A 113 -0.74 -0.47 6.86
CA LEU A 113 0.13 -1.61 7.17
C LEU A 113 -0.12 -2.16 8.58
N ARG A 114 -0.30 -1.30 9.58
CA ARG A 114 -0.59 -1.70 10.95
C ARG A 114 -1.91 -2.47 11.04
N ASN A 115 -2.94 -2.02 10.33
CA ASN A 115 -4.25 -2.67 10.33
C ASN A 115 -4.18 -4.09 9.73
N VAL A 116 -3.54 -4.26 8.57
CA VAL A 116 -3.37 -5.61 8.00
C VAL A 116 -2.50 -6.52 8.87
N LEU A 117 -1.45 -5.98 9.51
CA LEU A 117 -0.63 -6.74 10.47
C LEU A 117 -1.42 -7.20 11.69
N ASN A 118 -2.46 -6.44 12.07
CA ASN A 118 -3.41 -6.79 13.13
C ASN A 118 -4.59 -7.64 12.65
N GLY A 119 -4.58 -8.09 11.39
CA GLY A 119 -5.56 -9.02 10.84
C GLY A 119 -6.75 -8.38 10.12
N SER A 120 -6.73 -7.07 9.85
CA SER A 120 -7.78 -6.44 9.05
C SER A 120 -7.84 -6.99 7.63
N SER A 121 -9.06 -7.12 7.11
CA SER A 121 -9.30 -7.54 5.72
C SER A 121 -8.97 -6.44 4.72
N LEU A 122 -8.92 -6.80 3.44
CA LEU A 122 -8.71 -5.85 2.35
C LEU A 122 -9.78 -4.75 2.36
N GLU A 123 -11.05 -5.12 2.54
CA GLU A 123 -12.19 -4.20 2.57
C GLU A 123 -12.11 -3.22 3.75
N GLU A 124 -11.72 -3.71 4.93
CA GLU A 124 -11.57 -2.88 6.13
C GLU A 124 -10.46 -1.83 5.95
N VAL A 125 -9.34 -2.21 5.31
CA VAL A 125 -8.23 -1.29 5.06
C VAL A 125 -8.54 -0.30 3.94
N LEU A 126 -9.32 -0.69 2.93
CA LEU A 126 -9.74 0.22 1.86
C LEU A 126 -10.79 1.24 2.31
N THR A 127 -11.66 0.87 3.25
CA THR A 127 -12.72 1.73 3.78
C THR A 127 -12.29 2.59 4.97
N GLY A 128 -11.11 2.31 5.55
CA GLY A 128 -10.55 3.07 6.66
C GLY A 128 -10.37 4.57 6.33
N PRO A 129 -10.69 5.47 7.28
CA PRO A 129 -10.51 6.91 7.08
C PRO A 129 -9.03 7.21 6.80
N VAL A 130 -8.77 8.11 5.83
CA VAL A 130 -7.52 8.89 5.87
C VAL A 130 -7.62 9.65 7.18
N LEU A 131 -6.75 9.40 8.16
CA LEU A 131 -6.86 10.05 9.47
C LEU A 131 -6.80 11.56 9.25
N ASP A 132 -7.96 12.20 9.36
CA ASP A 132 -8.12 13.63 9.42
C ASP A 132 -7.40 14.06 10.71
N HIS A 133 -6.31 14.82 10.58
CA HIS A 133 -5.68 15.43 11.74
C HIS A 133 -6.68 16.41 12.35
N GLN A 134 -7.45 15.95 13.34
CA GLN A 134 -8.15 16.84 14.24
C GLN A 134 -7.10 17.71 14.93
N SER A 135 -7.09 18.97 14.51
CA SER A 135 -6.35 20.05 15.14
C SER A 135 -6.84 20.22 16.58
N TYR A 136 -5.91 20.22 17.53
CA TYR A 136 -6.07 20.82 18.85
C TYR A 136 -4.94 21.82 19.07
#